data_AF-A0AA43INM3-F1
#
_entry.id   AF-A0AA43INM3-F1
#
_cell.length_a   1.000
_cell.length_b   1.000
_cell.length_c   1.000
_cell.angle_alpha   90.00
_cell.angle_beta   90.00
_cell.angle_gamma   90.00
#
_symmetry.space_group_name_H-M   'P 1'
#
loop_
_entity.id
_entity.type
_entity.pdbx_description
1 polymer ?
#
loop_
_entity_poly.entity_id
_entity_poly.type
_entity_poly.pdbx_seq_one_letter_code
_entity_poly.pdbx_strand_id
1 'polypeptide(L)'
;MSRLNLEPLMTFSDGSYLAISTECSKEGDFSCSVYTVIETDNRTDFRNIANYRLSASTCLTAQEQAYSYALRLYPNAGAAMKKPPYLIWHGPQSAGNQ
;
A
#
# COMPACT_ATOMS: atom_id res chain seq x y z
N MET A 1 -17.54 4.17 5.37
CA MET A 1 -16.55 3.75 4.36
C MET A 1 -15.19 3.74 5.03
N SER A 2 -14.55 2.57 5.15
CA SER A 2 -13.17 2.51 5.63
C SER A 2 -12.30 3.28 4.64
N ARG A 3 -11.64 4.35 5.07
CA ARG A 3 -10.62 5.01 4.26
C ARG A 3 -9.49 3.99 4.08
N LEU A 4 -9.36 3.43 2.88
CA LEU A 4 -8.16 2.68 2.50
C LEU A 4 -6.98 3.65 2.65
N ASN A 5 -6.07 3.37 3.57
CA ASN A 5 -4.88 4.17 3.76
C ASN A 5 -3.91 3.82 2.64
N LEU A 6 -3.79 4.72 1.68
CA LEU A 6 -3.00 4.53 0.48
C LEU A 6 -1.87 5.54 0.48
N GLU A 7 -0.66 5.03 0.44
CA GLU A 7 0.54 5.83 0.24
C GLU A 7 0.95 5.72 -1.23
N PRO A 8 0.98 6.84 -1.99
CA PRO A 8 1.47 6.83 -3.36
C PRO A 8 2.96 6.44 -3.44
N LEU A 9 3.28 5.49 -4.30
CA LEU A 9 4.65 5.03 -4.56
C LEU A 9 5.27 5.70 -5.78
N MET A 10 4.47 5.92 -6.82
CA MET A 10 4.91 6.45 -8.11
C MET A 10 3.69 6.85 -8.93
N THR A 11 3.80 7.91 -9.73
CA THR A 11 2.82 8.28 -10.74
C THR A 11 3.33 7.87 -12.13
N PHE A 12 2.47 7.27 -12.94
CA PHE A 12 2.72 6.94 -14.32
C PHE A 12 2.44 8.14 -15.24
N SER A 13 2.98 8.11 -16.46
CA SER A 13 2.81 9.19 -17.43
C SER A 13 1.36 9.38 -17.90
N ASP A 14 0.52 8.36 -17.77
CA ASP A 14 -0.91 8.41 -18.09
C ASP A 14 -1.77 9.02 -16.96
N GLY A 15 -1.13 9.46 -15.86
CA GLY A 15 -1.80 10.05 -14.71
C GLY A 15 -2.29 9.03 -13.67
N SER A 16 -2.26 7.72 -13.98
CA SER A 16 -2.48 6.69 -12.97
C SER A 16 -1.30 6.61 -11.98
N TYR A 17 -1.49 6.01 -10.81
CA TYR A 17 -0.40 5.90 -9.84
C TYR A 17 -0.39 4.55 -9.11
N LEU A 18 0.80 4.12 -8.71
CA LEU A 18 0.96 3.00 -7.78
C LEU A 18 0.75 3.51 -6.36
N ALA A 19 0.00 2.74 -5.57
CA ALA A 19 -0.19 3.00 -4.16
C ALA A 19 -0.02 1.72 -3.35
N ILE A 20 0.49 1.86 -2.13
CA ILE A 20 0.57 0.78 -1.16
C ILE A 20 -0.40 1.02 -0.02
N SER A 21 -1.09 -0.02 0.41
CA SER A 21 -1.87 -0.02 1.64
C SER A 21 -1.25 -0.98 2.63
N THR A 22 -1.02 -0.52 3.85
CA THR A 22 -0.53 -1.35 4.95
C THR A 22 -1.68 -1.64 5.92
N GLU A 23 -1.88 -2.92 6.23
CA GLU A 23 -2.90 -3.40 7.14
C GLU A 23 -2.25 -4.17 8.30
N CYS A 24 -2.78 -3.98 9.52
CA CYS A 24 -2.45 -4.80 10.68
C CYS A 24 -3.64 -5.74 10.97
N SER A 25 -3.36 -7.03 11.05
CA SER A 25 -4.34 -8.04 11.46
C SER A 25 -4.63 -7.91 12.97
N LYS A 26 -5.73 -8.51 13.41
CA LYS A 26 -6.07 -8.58 14.84
C LYS A 26 -5.08 -9.42 15.65
N GLU A 27 -4.33 -10.29 14.98
CA GLU A 27 -3.34 -11.19 15.58
C GLU A 27 -1.95 -10.52 15.69
N GLY A 28 -1.81 -9.28 15.22
CA GLY A 28 -0.58 -8.50 15.28
C GLY A 28 0.32 -8.62 14.05
N ASP A 29 -0.11 -9.38 13.05
CA ASP A 29 0.61 -9.52 11.78
C ASP A 29 0.35 -8.32 10.86
N PHE A 30 1.35 -7.96 10.07
CA PHE A 30 1.23 -6.90 9.06
C PHE A 30 1.15 -7.47 7.66
N SER A 31 0.34 -6.86 6.81
CA SER A 31 0.30 -7.17 5.39
C SER A 31 0.25 -5.90 4.57
N CYS A 32 0.76 -5.97 3.34
CA CYS A 32 0.74 -4.85 2.42
C CYS A 32 0.13 -5.27 1.09
N SER A 33 -0.77 -4.45 0.56
CA SER A 33 -1.33 -4.60 -0.78
C SER A 33 -0.88 -3.46 -1.68
N VAL A 34 -0.52 -3.77 -2.92
CA VAL A 34 -0.16 -2.76 -3.92
C VAL A 34 -1.26 -2.65 -4.96
N TYR A 35 -1.66 -1.42 -5.24
CA TYR A 35 -2.71 -1.07 -6.17
C TYR A 35 -2.17 -0.18 -7.28
N THR A 36 -2.67 -0.36 -8.49
CA THR A 36 -2.73 0.73 -9.47
C THR A 36 -4.04 1.49 -9.25
N VAL A 37 -3.93 2.79 -9.04
CA VAL A 37 -5.06 3.69 -8.83
C VAL A 37 -5.23 4.54 -10.07
N ILE A 38 -6.46 4.54 -10.59
CA ILE A 38 -6.86 5.36 -11.73
C ILE A 38 -7.94 6.31 -11.23
N GLU A 39 -7.60 7.59 -11.16
CA GLU A 39 -8.55 8.65 -10.83
C GLU A 39 -9.12 9.24 -12.11
N THR A 40 -10.44 9.18 -12.23
CA THR A 40 -11.22 9.83 -13.29
C THR A 40 -12.20 10.79 -12.64
N ASP A 41 -12.69 11.78 -13.40
CA ASP A 41 -13.58 12.84 -12.88
C ASP A 41 -14.79 12.32 -12.08
N ASN A 42 -15.26 11.11 -12.39
CA ASN A 42 -16.44 10.50 -11.77
C ASN A 42 -16.13 9.31 -10.85
N ARG A 43 -14.90 8.75 -10.88
CA ARG A 43 -14.59 7.50 -10.18
C ARG A 43 -13.09 7.29 -9.94
N THR A 44 -12.76 6.74 -8.78
CA THR A 44 -11.47 6.12 -8.50
C THR A 44 -11.58 4.59 -8.66
N ASP A 45 -10.77 4.02 -9.56
CA ASP A 45 -10.65 2.57 -9.75
C ASP A 45 -9.37 2.06 -9.08
N PHE A 46 -9.49 0.99 -8.30
CA PHE A 46 -8.39 0.36 -7.57
C PHE A 46 -8.14 -1.03 -8.14
N ARG A 47 -7.04 -1.20 -8.87
CA ARG A 47 -6.63 -2.50 -9.40
C ARG A 47 -5.56 -3.06 -8.51
N ASN A 48 -5.90 -4.09 -7.74
CA ASN A 48 -4.91 -4.80 -6.96
C ASN A 48 -3.96 -5.55 -7.91
N ILE A 49 -2.68 -5.19 -7.88
CA ILE A 49 -1.64 -5.81 -8.71
C ILE A 49 -0.71 -6.72 -7.90
N ALA A 50 -0.80 -6.60 -6.57
CA ALA A 50 -0.13 -7.46 -5.62
C ALA A 50 -1.01 -7.63 -4.37
N ASN A 51 -1.66 -8.79 -4.23
CA ASN A 51 -2.30 -9.19 -2.98
C ASN A 51 -1.30 -10.04 -2.19
N TYR A 52 -0.14 -9.49 -1.86
CA TYR A 52 0.83 -10.27 -1.11
C TYR A 52 0.35 -10.39 0.35
N ARG A 53 -0.53 -11.36 0.60
CA ARG A 53 -0.91 -11.86 1.92
C ARG A 53 0.23 -12.72 2.48
N LEU A 54 1.47 -12.24 2.45
CA LEU A 54 2.41 -12.70 3.44
C LEU A 54 2.26 -11.77 4.63
N SER A 55 1.70 -12.33 5.69
CA SER A 55 1.84 -11.75 7.01
C SER A 55 3.32 -11.64 7.32
N ALA A 56 3.74 -10.45 7.73
CA ALA A 56 5.05 -10.22 8.30
C ALA A 56 4.89 -9.84 9.78
N SER A 57 5.85 -10.26 10.59
CA SER A 57 5.88 -9.95 12.02
C SER A 57 6.13 -8.48 12.32
N THR A 58 6.63 -7.72 11.34
CA THR A 58 6.83 -6.28 11.46
C THR A 58 6.27 -5.57 10.22
N CYS A 59 5.81 -4.34 10.43
CA CYS A 59 5.32 -3.54 9.34
C CYS A 59 6.39 -3.20 8.31
N LEU A 60 7.62 -2.89 8.75
CA LEU A 60 8.70 -2.57 7.83
C LEU A 60 8.96 -3.75 6.88
N THR A 61 8.98 -4.97 7.42
CA THR A 61 9.15 -6.18 6.62
C THR A 61 8.01 -6.35 5.60
N ALA A 62 6.74 -6.12 5.99
CA ALA A 62 5.62 -6.18 5.05
C ALA A 62 5.78 -5.16 3.90
N GLN A 63 6.22 -3.95 4.23
CA GLN A 63 6.42 -2.87 3.26
C GLN A 63 7.61 -3.15 2.32
N GLU A 64 8.72 -3.68 2.83
CA GLU A 64 9.89 -4.08 2.03
C GLU A 64 9.58 -5.22 1.08
N GLN A 65 8.79 -6.21 1.52
CA GLN A 65 8.32 -7.31 0.68
C GLN A 65 7.43 -6.78 -0.46
N ALA A 66 6.47 -5.91 -0.14
CA ALA A 66 5.60 -5.30 -1.14
C ALA A 66 6.35 -4.38 -2.11
N TYR A 67 7.32 -3.59 -1.63
CA TYR A 67 8.20 -2.78 -2.48
C TYR A 67 9.05 -3.64 -3.42
N SER A 68 9.67 -4.70 -2.89
CA SER A 68 10.49 -5.61 -3.70
C SER A 68 9.65 -6.31 -4.77
N TYR A 69 8.40 -6.64 -4.47
CA TYR A 69 7.47 -7.19 -5.46
C TYR A 69 7.07 -6.15 -6.51
N ALA A 70 6.74 -4.93 -6.11
CA ALA A 70 6.44 -3.83 -7.03
C ALA A 70 7.62 -3.55 -7.98
N LEU A 71 8.86 -3.58 -7.48
CA LEU A 71 10.06 -3.46 -8.32
C LEU A 71 10.19 -4.59 -9.35
N ARG A 72 9.78 -5.83 -9.03
CA ARG A 72 9.79 -6.93 -10.00
C ARG A 72 8.79 -6.72 -11.13
N LEU A 73 7.63 -6.13 -10.82
CA LEU A 73 6.62 -5.78 -11.83
C LEU A 73 7.04 -4.56 -12.67
N TYR A 74 7.75 -3.61 -12.05
CA TYR A 74 8.21 -2.39 -12.69
C TYR A 74 9.72 -2.21 -12.52
N PRO A 75 10.57 -3.02 -13.17
CA PRO A 75 12.01 -3.02 -12.95
C PRO A 75 12.68 -1.69 -13.30
N ASN A 76 12.12 -0.98 -14.29
CA ASN A 76 12.62 0.32 -14.72
C ASN A 76 12.14 1.48 -13.81
N ALA A 77 11.19 1.23 -12.92
CA ALA A 77 10.63 2.25 -12.04
C ALA A 77 11.45 2.46 -10.76
N GLY A 78 12.47 1.64 -10.49
CA GLY A 78 13.11 1.62 -9.17
C GLY A 78 13.79 2.92 -8.73
N ALA A 79 14.19 3.78 -9.67
CA ALA A 79 14.74 5.10 -9.37
C ALA A 79 13.66 6.13 -8.96
N ALA A 80 12.43 5.95 -9.44
CA ALA A 80 11.32 6.89 -9.23
C ALA A 80 10.26 6.34 -8.26
N MET A 81 10.30 5.05 -7.92
CA MET A 81 9.42 4.44 -6.93
C MET A 81 9.91 4.80 -5.53
N LYS A 82 9.02 5.40 -4.73
CA LYS A 82 9.25 5.68 -3.31
C LYS A 82 9.67 4.40 -2.59
N LYS A 83 10.67 4.48 -1.73
CA LYS A 83 11.15 3.38 -0.88
C LYS A 83 10.43 3.41 0.47
N PRO A 84 10.28 2.25 1.15
CA PRO A 84 9.83 2.24 2.54
C PRO A 84 10.81 3.00 3.44
N PRO A 85 10.38 3.47 4.63
CA PRO A 85 9.10 3.17 5.29
C PRO A 85 7.93 4.03 4.78
N TYR A 86 6.74 3.43 4.78
CA TYR A 86 5.47 4.10 4.47
C TYR A 86 4.63 4.26 5.74
N LEU A 87 3.66 5.18 5.69
CA LEU A 87 2.75 5.43 6.81
C LEU A 87 1.93 4.17 7.14
N ILE A 88 1.90 3.83 8.43
CA ILE A 88 1.05 2.81 9.01
C ILE A 88 -0.06 3.57 9.73
N TRP A 89 -1.27 3.54 9.20
CA TRP A 89 -2.38 4.06 9.99
C TRP A 89 -2.71 3.01 11.07
N HIS A 90 -2.58 3.39 12.34
CA HIS A 90 -3.20 2.65 13.42
C HIS A 90 -4.71 2.69 13.17
N GLY A 91 -5.30 1.58 12.71
CA GLY A 91 -6.74 1.44 12.48
C GLY A 91 -7.55 2.08 13.62
N PRO A 92 -8.82 2.48 13.38
CA PRO A 92 -9.55 3.41 14.24
C PRO A 92 -9.21 3.14 15.70
N GLN A 93 -8.46 4.06 16.32
CA GLN A 93 -8.19 3.98 17.75
C GLN A 93 -9.54 3.70 18.37
N SER A 94 -9.70 2.57 19.07
CA SER A 94 -10.82 2.41 19.97
C SER A 94 -10.80 3.68 20.79
N ALA A 95 -11.76 4.58 20.52
CA ALA A 95 -11.98 5.74 21.35
C ALA A 95 -11.99 5.17 22.76
N GLY A 96 -10.99 5.57 23.55
CA GLY A 96 -10.83 5.06 24.89
C GLY A 96 -12.20 5.16 25.56
N ASN A 97 -12.66 4.04 26.11
CA ASN A 97 -13.77 4.08 27.05
C ASN A 97 -13.35 5.05 28.15
N GLN A 98 -13.86 6.28 28.10
CA GLN A 98 -13.99 7.15 29.26
C GLN A 98 -15.36 6.88 29.88
#